data_AF-A0A1M6HFA4-F1
#
_entry.id   AF-A0A1M6HFA4-F1
#
_cell.length_a   1.000
_cell.length_b   1.000
_cell.length_c   1.000
_cell.angle_alpha   90.00
_cell.angle_beta   90.00
_cell.angle_gamma   90.00
#
_symmetry.space_group_name_H-M   'P 1'
#
loop_
_entity.id
_entity.type
_entity.pdbx_description
1 polymer ?
#
loop_
_entity_poly.entity_id
_entity_poly.type
_entity_poly.pdbx_seq_one_letter_code
_entity_poly.pdbx_strand_id
1 'polypeptide(L)'
;MTGRQLLTALALSLTLVVFSACGGNQQGKQPEENPGTTAVNSENVPSPSGGTNGNTIANAGEQVINQQVVELPDAAFLSAYPGVLRCMSLTLEQIITVLGTHFELYENTAQGYDIYKFPEHDLVLEYDTISEKLSTIWAGNTPYYVYSGTIASFDIDNDGREEEIAAYEDANLNGRVTVFSKEGLILADQTTDYFGGRCRMHLMVGYGPEKESLIILDTNNPKECEVFSYANGKLISMLPPAPANTGEHAIVESAQDRVILKFPDQGIIYDCPLPQHLIQSYPEGSTDFLYQFDRRIRPVIKDNVLYLSERTSLQIKFYGMEEDFSTCIDVAQVVREYQYAGGGKWQHLSTTGGPKYGKNSLAQGLHANDFRVGDVALLSPIRVVAPKIGMNLDQYSEYDLLAGILYRQGGICVGVTNELVSYISLEKDGEVETSRGLRIFHSKQQAMDLYGLPDRGYYEDSVWTYYRLRDERTADGIYRMADTFNIEFDGDSVRKIWMSEYISIY
;
A
#
# COMPACT_ATOMS: atom_id res chain seq x y z
N MET A 1 5.84 23.05 -9.40
CA MET A 1 7.00 22.45 -10.10
C MET A 1 7.99 22.07 -9.03
N THR A 2 7.91 20.82 -8.58
CA THR A 2 8.23 20.44 -7.19
C THR A 2 8.66 18.98 -7.18
N GLY A 3 9.85 18.71 -6.61
CA GLY A 3 10.24 17.50 -5.85
C GLY A 3 10.07 16.09 -6.43
N ARG A 4 9.34 15.89 -7.54
CA ARG A 4 8.90 14.57 -8.03
C ARG A 4 9.89 13.87 -8.97
N GLN A 5 11.06 14.45 -9.23
CA GLN A 5 12.06 13.87 -10.15
C GLN A 5 13.35 13.40 -9.47
N LEU A 6 13.53 13.64 -8.16
CA LEU A 6 14.76 13.24 -7.45
C LEU A 6 14.68 11.84 -6.81
N LEU A 7 13.47 11.33 -6.53
CA LEU A 7 13.28 10.01 -5.91
C LEU A 7 13.53 8.84 -6.89
N THR A 8 13.39 9.04 -8.19
CA THR A 8 13.61 7.99 -9.20
C THR A 8 15.07 7.86 -9.64
N ALA A 9 15.91 8.86 -9.39
CA ALA A 9 17.31 8.88 -9.82
C ALA A 9 18.31 8.31 -8.79
N LEU A 10 17.95 8.32 -7.50
CA LEU A 10 18.84 7.85 -6.42
C LEU A 10 18.74 6.34 -6.14
N ALA A 11 17.65 5.68 -6.51
CA ALA A 11 17.54 4.22 -6.45
C ALA A 11 18.17 3.50 -7.68
N LEU A 12 18.53 4.24 -8.74
CA LEU A 12 19.00 3.67 -10.01
C LEU A 12 20.50 3.91 -10.31
N SER A 13 21.23 4.63 -9.45
CA SER A 13 22.59 5.11 -9.75
C SER A 13 23.72 4.31 -9.09
N LEU A 14 23.46 3.16 -8.47
CA LEU A 14 24.52 2.32 -7.86
C LEU A 14 24.91 1.04 -8.61
N THR A 15 24.40 0.78 -9.82
CA THR A 15 24.66 -0.49 -10.55
C THR A 15 25.16 -0.36 -12.00
N LEU A 16 25.82 0.75 -12.37
CA LEU A 16 26.53 0.83 -13.66
C LEU A 16 27.97 1.32 -13.49
N VAL A 17 28.82 0.47 -12.91
CA VAL A 17 30.26 0.53 -13.17
C VAL A 17 30.59 -0.45 -14.29
N VAL A 18 30.87 0.16 -15.43
CA VAL A 18 31.34 -0.39 -16.70
C VAL A 18 32.59 -1.27 -16.51
N PHE A 19 32.52 -2.53 -16.94
CA PHE A 19 33.67 -3.21 -17.53
C PHE A 19 33.47 -3.31 -19.04
N SER A 20 34.14 -2.42 -19.77
CA SER A 20 34.35 -2.54 -21.20
C SER A 20 35.84 -2.81 -21.42
N ALA A 21 36.17 -4.01 -21.89
CA ALA A 21 37.42 -4.29 -22.56
C ALA A 21 37.20 -5.33 -23.65
N CYS A 22 37.75 -5.02 -24.84
CA CYS A 22 37.98 -5.88 -26.01
C CYS A 22 36.85 -5.99 -27.07
N GLY A 23 36.75 -4.93 -27.89
CA GLY A 23 37.30 -4.93 -29.27
C GLY A 23 36.56 -5.65 -30.40
N GLY A 24 36.26 -4.92 -31.48
CA GLY A 24 36.06 -5.53 -32.81
C GLY A 24 35.14 -4.75 -33.75
N ASN A 25 35.73 -4.07 -34.72
CA ASN A 25 35.15 -3.19 -35.74
C ASN A 25 33.97 -3.71 -36.59
N GLN A 26 33.06 -2.77 -36.89
CA GLN A 26 32.45 -2.38 -38.17
C GLN A 26 32.24 -3.43 -39.28
N GLN A 27 30.99 -3.54 -39.78
CA GLN A 27 30.52 -2.93 -41.05
C GLN A 27 29.17 -3.51 -41.51
N GLY A 28 28.27 -2.64 -41.99
CA GLY A 28 27.63 -2.88 -43.29
C GLY A 28 26.10 -3.03 -43.37
N LYS A 29 25.43 -1.90 -43.65
CA LYS A 29 24.36 -1.71 -44.66
C LYS A 29 22.99 -2.43 -44.51
N GLN A 30 21.96 -1.60 -44.27
CA GLN A 30 20.61 -1.65 -44.86
C GLN A 30 20.67 -1.48 -46.42
N PRO A 31 19.59 -1.67 -47.23
CA PRO A 31 18.14 -1.56 -46.89
C PRO A 31 17.15 -2.54 -47.59
N GLU A 32 15.89 -2.46 -47.13
CA GLU A 32 14.57 -2.52 -47.83
C GLU A 32 14.20 -3.66 -48.82
N GLU A 33 13.05 -4.32 -48.58
CA GLU A 33 11.79 -4.18 -49.36
C GLU A 33 10.74 -5.24 -48.92
N ASN A 34 9.51 -4.77 -48.63
CA ASN A 34 8.25 -5.55 -48.58
C ASN A 34 7.81 -5.97 -50.02
N PRO A 35 6.66 -6.63 -50.31
CA PRO A 35 5.62 -7.31 -49.50
C PRO A 35 5.19 -8.69 -50.09
N GLY A 36 4.20 -9.40 -49.50
CA GLY A 36 3.51 -10.48 -50.23
C GLY A 36 2.55 -11.38 -49.44
N THR A 37 1.27 -11.01 -49.46
CA THR A 37 0.03 -11.78 -49.23
C THR A 37 0.04 -13.29 -49.55
N THR A 38 -0.67 -14.11 -48.76
CA THR A 38 -1.94 -14.78 -49.14
C THR A 38 -2.56 -15.63 -48.02
N ALA A 39 -3.89 -15.57 -47.92
CA ALA A 39 -4.76 -16.34 -47.03
C ALA A 39 -5.25 -17.64 -47.68
N VAL A 40 -5.58 -18.68 -46.89
CA VAL A 40 -6.55 -19.73 -47.27
C VAL A 40 -7.29 -20.29 -46.04
N ASN A 41 -8.63 -20.19 -46.06
CA ASN A 41 -9.61 -20.83 -45.18
C ASN A 41 -9.73 -22.34 -45.43
N SER A 42 -10.23 -23.13 -44.46
CA SER A 42 -11.18 -24.23 -44.73
C SER A 42 -11.93 -24.69 -43.47
N GLU A 43 -13.21 -25.02 -43.70
CA GLU A 43 -14.32 -25.18 -42.76
C GLU A 43 -14.46 -26.56 -42.07
N ASN A 44 -15.21 -26.52 -40.96
CA ASN A 44 -16.04 -27.46 -40.21
C ASN A 44 -16.55 -28.82 -40.80
N VAL A 45 -17.12 -29.60 -39.85
CA VAL A 45 -18.28 -30.56 -39.89
C VAL A 45 -17.88 -32.07 -39.83
N PRO A 46 -18.64 -33.03 -39.20
CA PRO A 46 -19.04 -33.22 -37.79
C PRO A 46 -18.92 -34.70 -37.31
N SER A 47 -19.38 -34.99 -36.09
CA SER A 47 -19.48 -36.33 -35.43
C SER A 47 -20.47 -37.32 -36.09
N PRO A 48 -20.43 -38.61 -35.68
CA PRO A 48 -21.69 -39.29 -35.36
C PRO A 48 -21.68 -40.18 -34.10
N SER A 49 -22.88 -40.35 -33.57
CA SER A 49 -23.35 -41.09 -32.38
C SER A 49 -23.76 -42.55 -32.64
N GLY A 50 -23.78 -43.39 -31.59
CA GLY A 50 -24.64 -44.60 -31.55
C GLY A 50 -24.40 -45.64 -30.44
N GLY A 51 -25.28 -45.68 -29.41
CA GLY A 51 -26.13 -46.84 -29.08
C GLY A 51 -25.69 -48.02 -28.16
N THR A 52 -26.21 -47.99 -26.91
CA THR A 52 -26.91 -49.06 -26.13
C THR A 52 -26.22 -50.21 -25.34
N ASN A 53 -26.70 -50.33 -24.08
CA ASN A 53 -26.94 -51.50 -23.20
C ASN A 53 -25.93 -51.93 -22.10
N GLY A 54 -26.27 -51.58 -20.85
CA GLY A 54 -26.51 -52.54 -19.74
C GLY A 54 -25.33 -53.16 -18.99
N ASN A 55 -25.02 -52.66 -17.79
CA ASN A 55 -25.11 -53.39 -16.50
C ASN A 55 -24.40 -52.62 -15.39
N THR A 56 -25.14 -52.41 -14.30
CA THR A 56 -24.66 -51.93 -13.00
C THR A 56 -23.62 -52.88 -12.41
N ILE A 57 -22.40 -52.37 -12.22
CA ILE A 57 -21.50 -52.83 -11.16
C ILE A 57 -21.09 -51.59 -10.38
N ALA A 58 -21.54 -51.53 -9.12
CA ALA A 58 -21.12 -50.55 -8.14
C ALA A 58 -19.62 -50.72 -7.90
N ASN A 59 -18.84 -49.71 -8.26
CA ASN A 59 -17.51 -49.49 -7.70
C ASN A 59 -17.44 -48.06 -7.21
N ALA A 60 -16.93 -47.93 -5.99
CA ALA A 60 -16.85 -46.73 -5.19
C ALA A 60 -16.44 -45.52 -6.04
N GLY A 61 -17.34 -44.54 -6.12
CA GLY A 61 -17.04 -43.24 -6.68
C GLY A 61 -15.95 -42.62 -5.82
N GLU A 62 -14.74 -42.61 -6.37
CA GLU A 62 -13.74 -41.59 -6.11
C GLU A 62 -14.51 -40.27 -6.23
N GLN A 63 -14.71 -39.58 -5.10
CA GLN A 63 -15.21 -38.21 -5.13
C GLN A 63 -14.12 -37.40 -5.83
N VAL A 64 -14.27 -37.28 -7.15
CA VAL A 64 -13.64 -36.22 -7.92
C VAL A 64 -14.14 -34.94 -7.26
N ILE A 65 -13.30 -34.38 -6.40
CA ILE A 65 -13.40 -32.99 -6.01
C ILE A 65 -13.35 -32.27 -7.35
N ASN A 66 -14.51 -31.77 -7.82
CA ASN A 66 -14.57 -30.86 -8.94
C ASN A 66 -13.66 -29.68 -8.56
N GLN A 67 -12.39 -29.74 -8.97
CA GLN A 67 -11.57 -28.56 -9.11
C GLN A 67 -12.39 -27.65 -10.02
N GLN A 68 -12.96 -26.59 -9.45
CA GLN A 68 -13.47 -25.50 -10.26
C GLN A 68 -12.33 -25.11 -11.18
N VAL A 69 -12.51 -25.35 -12.47
CA VAL A 69 -11.59 -24.85 -13.50
C VAL A 69 -11.69 -23.34 -13.37
N VAL A 70 -10.67 -22.73 -12.76
CA VAL A 70 -10.54 -21.29 -12.72
C VAL A 70 -10.37 -20.86 -14.16
N GLU A 71 -11.35 -20.14 -14.69
CA GLU A 71 -11.26 -19.55 -16.03
C GLU A 71 -10.16 -18.48 -15.96
N LEU A 72 -9.03 -18.75 -16.62
CA LEU A 72 -7.89 -17.85 -16.63
C LEU A 72 -8.04 -16.89 -17.82
N PRO A 73 -7.66 -15.60 -17.65
CA PRO A 73 -7.60 -14.66 -18.78
C PRO A 73 -6.59 -15.14 -19.81
N ASP A 74 -6.74 -14.71 -21.06
CA ASP A 74 -5.77 -15.00 -22.10
C ASP A 74 -4.52 -14.09 -22.02
N ALA A 75 -3.44 -14.50 -22.70
CA ALA A 75 -2.19 -13.76 -22.69
C ALA A 75 -2.30 -12.36 -23.35
N ALA A 76 -3.22 -12.18 -24.29
CA ALA A 76 -3.40 -10.90 -24.99
C ALA A 76 -4.01 -9.86 -24.04
N PHE A 77 -5.02 -10.25 -23.26
CA PHE A 77 -5.64 -9.42 -22.24
C PHE A 77 -4.63 -9.01 -21.16
N LEU A 78 -3.87 -9.99 -20.62
CA LEU A 78 -2.86 -9.73 -19.59
C LEU A 78 -1.75 -8.79 -20.07
N SER A 79 -1.32 -8.92 -21.33
CA SER A 79 -0.26 -8.08 -21.91
C SER A 79 -0.73 -6.68 -22.26
N ALA A 80 -2.02 -6.50 -22.57
CA ALA A 80 -2.61 -5.19 -22.84
C ALA A 80 -2.82 -4.37 -21.56
N TYR A 81 -3.07 -5.03 -20.43
CA TYR A 81 -3.37 -4.39 -19.13
C TYR A 81 -2.54 -5.00 -17.99
N PRO A 82 -1.20 -4.86 -18.02
CA PRO A 82 -0.32 -5.51 -17.05
C PRO A 82 -0.62 -5.12 -15.59
N GLY A 83 -1.16 -3.92 -15.33
CA GLY A 83 -1.58 -3.51 -13.98
C GLY A 83 -2.71 -4.36 -13.38
N VAL A 84 -3.52 -5.03 -14.20
CA VAL A 84 -4.66 -5.85 -13.77
C VAL A 84 -4.22 -7.22 -13.24
N LEU A 85 -3.01 -7.68 -13.57
CA LEU A 85 -2.50 -9.01 -13.20
C LEU A 85 -2.57 -9.32 -11.70
N ARG A 86 -2.23 -8.36 -10.82
CA ARG A 86 -2.39 -8.55 -9.36
C ARG A 86 -3.81 -8.40 -8.88
N CYS A 87 -4.62 -7.59 -9.54
CA CYS A 87 -6.02 -7.42 -9.18
C CYS A 87 -6.76 -8.76 -9.28
N MET A 88 -6.41 -9.58 -10.27
CA MET A 88 -6.95 -10.92 -10.51
C MET A 88 -6.48 -11.97 -9.50
N SER A 89 -5.57 -11.64 -8.57
CA SER A 89 -5.04 -12.57 -7.56
C SER A 89 -4.48 -13.88 -8.14
N LEU A 90 -3.92 -13.81 -9.35
CA LEU A 90 -3.31 -14.98 -10.00
C LEU A 90 -2.03 -15.38 -9.26
N THR A 91 -1.85 -16.68 -9.04
CA THR A 91 -0.57 -17.23 -8.60
C THR A 91 0.46 -17.15 -9.73
N LEU A 92 1.75 -17.13 -9.38
CA LEU A 92 2.82 -17.18 -10.37
C LEU A 92 2.68 -18.39 -11.32
N GLU A 93 2.27 -19.54 -10.80
CA GLU A 93 2.00 -20.76 -11.59
C GLU A 93 0.88 -20.54 -12.62
N GLN A 94 -0.22 -19.89 -12.23
CA GLN A 94 -1.31 -19.56 -13.15
C GLN A 94 -0.86 -18.56 -14.21
N ILE A 95 -0.04 -17.57 -13.84
CA ILE A 95 0.51 -16.61 -14.81
C ILE A 95 1.42 -17.30 -15.83
N ILE A 96 2.31 -18.19 -15.36
CA ILE A 96 3.16 -19.00 -16.24
C ILE A 96 2.31 -19.93 -17.12
N THR A 97 1.19 -20.45 -16.60
CA THR A 97 0.27 -21.28 -17.39
C THR A 97 -0.36 -20.50 -18.54
N VAL A 98 -0.71 -19.23 -18.32
CA VAL A 98 -1.28 -18.36 -19.36
C VAL A 98 -0.23 -17.87 -20.35
N LEU A 99 0.90 -17.37 -19.86
CA LEU A 99 1.95 -16.77 -20.70
C LEU A 99 2.84 -17.83 -21.37
N GLY A 100 2.79 -19.07 -20.89
CA GLY A 100 3.60 -20.19 -21.36
C GLY A 100 4.92 -20.34 -20.61
N THR A 101 5.58 -21.48 -20.79
CA THR A 101 6.80 -21.84 -20.07
C THR A 101 8.10 -21.35 -20.74
N HIS A 102 8.00 -20.59 -21.82
CA HIS A 102 9.16 -20.04 -22.54
C HIS A 102 9.57 -18.69 -21.94
N PHE A 103 10.20 -18.73 -20.76
CA PHE A 103 10.70 -17.55 -20.06
C PHE A 103 12.17 -17.71 -19.62
N GLU A 104 12.84 -16.59 -19.38
CA GLU A 104 14.16 -16.52 -18.73
C GLU A 104 13.99 -16.18 -17.24
N LEU A 105 14.70 -16.88 -16.34
CA LEU A 105 14.67 -16.64 -14.90
C LEU A 105 16.01 -16.07 -14.41
N TYR A 106 15.95 -15.00 -13.63
CA TYR A 106 17.08 -14.45 -12.88
C TYR A 106 16.72 -14.31 -11.41
N GLU A 107 17.42 -15.06 -10.55
CA GLU A 107 17.20 -15.06 -9.10
C GLU A 107 18.09 -13.98 -8.45
N ASN A 108 17.50 -13.09 -7.63
CA ASN A 108 18.21 -12.09 -6.83
C ASN A 108 17.96 -12.38 -5.35
N THR A 109 18.70 -13.36 -4.83
CA THR A 109 18.56 -13.86 -3.45
C THR A 109 18.89 -12.81 -2.39
N ALA A 110 19.71 -11.80 -2.70
CA ALA A 110 20.10 -10.76 -1.76
C ALA A 110 18.95 -9.77 -1.48
N GLN A 111 18.22 -9.38 -2.53
CA GLN A 111 17.08 -8.46 -2.42
C GLN A 111 15.74 -9.21 -2.26
N GLY A 112 15.72 -10.52 -2.52
CA GLY A 112 14.55 -11.38 -2.41
C GLY A 112 13.58 -11.26 -3.59
N TYR A 113 14.08 -11.00 -4.79
CA TYR A 113 13.25 -10.94 -6.00
C TYR A 113 13.70 -11.96 -7.04
N ASP A 114 12.75 -12.57 -7.73
CA ASP A 114 12.97 -13.34 -8.95
C ASP A 114 12.46 -12.54 -10.14
N ILE A 115 13.20 -12.57 -11.24
CA ILE A 115 12.84 -11.87 -12.49
C ILE A 115 12.52 -12.90 -13.56
N TYR A 116 11.25 -12.95 -13.98
CA TYR A 116 10.75 -13.80 -15.05
C TYR A 116 10.56 -12.96 -16.31
N LYS A 117 11.33 -13.20 -17.37
CA LYS A 117 11.19 -12.50 -18.65
C LYS A 117 10.49 -13.38 -19.66
N PHE A 118 9.42 -12.88 -20.27
CA PHE A 118 8.62 -13.52 -21.31
C PHE A 118 8.79 -12.73 -22.62
N PRO A 119 9.81 -13.04 -23.45
CA PRO A 119 10.11 -12.25 -24.65
C PRO A 119 8.99 -12.25 -25.69
N GLU A 120 8.21 -13.33 -25.77
CA GLU A 120 7.10 -13.47 -26.72
C GLU A 120 5.95 -12.48 -26.45
N HIS A 121 5.82 -12.02 -25.21
CA HIS A 121 4.78 -11.09 -24.77
C HIS A 121 5.32 -9.68 -24.46
N ASP A 122 6.64 -9.47 -24.61
CA ASP A 122 7.34 -8.25 -24.17
C ASP A 122 7.09 -7.91 -22.69
N LEU A 123 7.03 -8.95 -21.85
CA LEU A 123 6.72 -8.85 -20.42
C LEU A 123 7.91 -9.27 -19.54
N VAL A 124 8.13 -8.53 -18.45
CA VAL A 124 9.04 -8.94 -17.36
C VAL A 124 8.30 -8.85 -16.03
N LEU A 125 8.29 -9.93 -15.28
CA LEU A 125 7.68 -10.00 -13.95
C LEU A 125 8.78 -9.99 -12.90
N GLU A 126 8.74 -9.03 -11.99
CA GLU A 126 9.48 -9.06 -10.75
C GLU A 126 8.58 -9.66 -9.68
N TYR A 127 8.99 -10.81 -9.17
CA TYR A 127 8.30 -11.55 -8.13
C TYR A 127 9.07 -11.39 -6.82
N ASP A 128 8.45 -10.74 -5.86
CA ASP A 128 8.93 -10.68 -4.49
C ASP A 128 8.77 -12.06 -3.87
N THR A 129 9.87 -12.81 -3.82
CA THR A 129 9.95 -14.14 -3.21
C THR A 129 9.71 -14.11 -1.70
N ILE A 130 9.84 -12.93 -1.07
CA ILE A 130 9.64 -12.73 0.36
C ILE A 130 8.16 -12.60 0.69
N SER A 131 7.43 -11.79 -0.06
CA SER A 131 5.99 -11.58 0.14
C SER A 131 5.12 -12.52 -0.70
N GLU A 132 5.74 -13.37 -1.51
CA GLU A 132 5.11 -14.29 -2.47
C GLU A 132 4.16 -13.57 -3.43
N LYS A 133 4.55 -12.37 -3.88
CA LYS A 133 3.71 -11.49 -4.70
C LYS A 133 4.49 -10.86 -5.83
N LEU A 134 3.78 -10.50 -6.89
CA LEU A 134 4.33 -9.61 -7.91
C LEU A 134 4.57 -8.21 -7.32
N SER A 135 5.79 -7.71 -7.50
CA SER A 135 6.21 -6.36 -7.12
C SER A 135 6.06 -5.38 -8.28
N THR A 136 6.59 -5.76 -9.46
CA THR A 136 6.61 -4.94 -10.67
C THR A 136 6.35 -5.81 -11.89
N ILE A 137 5.63 -5.26 -12.87
CA ILE A 137 5.44 -5.87 -14.19
C ILE A 137 5.92 -4.87 -15.22
N TRP A 138 6.92 -5.21 -16.02
CA TRP A 138 7.37 -4.38 -17.13
C TRP A 138 6.69 -4.85 -18.41
N ALA A 139 6.10 -3.91 -19.15
CA ALA A 139 5.71 -4.11 -20.55
C ALA A 139 6.62 -3.26 -21.42
N GLY A 140 7.49 -3.91 -22.19
CA GLY A 140 8.66 -3.28 -22.81
C GLY A 140 9.52 -2.57 -21.77
N ASN A 141 9.71 -1.26 -21.93
CA ASN A 141 10.47 -0.43 -20.99
C ASN A 141 9.60 0.32 -19.95
N THR A 142 8.31 -0.04 -19.84
CA THR A 142 7.35 0.67 -18.98
C THR A 142 7.06 -0.17 -17.73
N PRO A 143 7.45 0.27 -16.52
CA PRO A 143 7.15 -0.46 -15.29
C PRO A 143 5.71 -0.21 -14.86
N TYR A 144 4.98 -1.24 -14.50
CA TYR A 144 3.68 -1.19 -13.84
C TYR A 144 3.87 -1.67 -12.41
N TYR A 145 3.69 -0.74 -11.49
CA TYR A 145 3.85 -1.00 -10.09
C TYR A 145 2.60 -1.68 -9.56
N VAL A 146 2.78 -2.87 -9.02
CA VAL A 146 1.61 -3.71 -8.77
C VAL A 146 1.06 -3.51 -7.36
N TYR A 147 1.46 -2.47 -6.63
CA TYR A 147 1.29 -2.37 -5.17
C TYR A 147 -0.17 -2.41 -4.68
N SER A 148 -1.13 -2.01 -5.51
CA SER A 148 -2.54 -1.95 -5.10
C SER A 148 -3.48 -2.18 -6.26
N GLY A 149 -4.46 -3.07 -6.09
CA GLY A 149 -5.55 -3.16 -7.04
C GLY A 149 -6.57 -4.23 -6.66
N THR A 150 -7.70 -4.19 -7.33
CA THR A 150 -8.84 -5.09 -7.12
C THR A 150 -9.61 -5.20 -8.43
N ILE A 151 -10.20 -6.37 -8.67
CA ILE A 151 -11.09 -6.61 -9.80
C ILE A 151 -12.38 -7.24 -9.29
N ALA A 152 -13.50 -6.94 -9.93
CA ALA A 152 -14.75 -7.64 -9.71
C ALA A 152 -15.52 -7.76 -11.02
N SER A 153 -16.26 -8.85 -11.17
CA SER A 153 -17.23 -9.01 -12.24
C SER A 153 -18.62 -8.66 -11.72
N PHE A 154 -19.34 -7.79 -12.42
CA PHE A 154 -20.65 -7.33 -11.98
C PHE A 154 -21.45 -6.75 -13.15
N ASP A 155 -22.77 -7.00 -13.18
CA ASP A 155 -23.71 -6.37 -14.11
C ASP A 155 -24.00 -4.93 -13.66
N ILE A 156 -23.13 -4.01 -14.07
CA ILE A 156 -23.13 -2.64 -13.54
C ILE A 156 -24.18 -1.76 -14.22
N ASP A 157 -24.55 -2.02 -15.47
CA ASP A 157 -25.60 -1.29 -16.16
C ASP A 157 -26.98 -1.96 -16.13
N ASN A 158 -27.07 -3.12 -15.47
CA ASN A 158 -28.30 -3.90 -15.28
C ASN A 158 -28.91 -4.35 -16.63
N ASP A 159 -28.06 -4.70 -17.59
CA ASP A 159 -28.45 -5.27 -18.89
C ASP A 159 -28.58 -6.81 -18.87
N GLY A 160 -28.19 -7.45 -17.76
CA GLY A 160 -28.20 -8.90 -17.56
C GLY A 160 -26.88 -9.59 -17.93
N ARG A 161 -25.83 -8.83 -18.26
CA ARG A 161 -24.47 -9.31 -18.54
C ARG A 161 -23.52 -8.70 -17.53
N GLU A 162 -22.45 -9.41 -17.21
CA GLU A 162 -21.45 -8.89 -16.27
C GLU A 162 -20.32 -8.22 -17.03
N GLU A 163 -19.92 -7.05 -16.56
CA GLU A 163 -18.68 -6.37 -16.92
C GLU A 163 -17.56 -6.77 -15.95
N GLU A 164 -16.31 -6.65 -16.39
CA GLU A 164 -15.17 -6.67 -15.48
C GLU A 164 -14.79 -5.25 -15.09
N ILE A 165 -14.66 -4.99 -13.80
CA ILE A 165 -14.31 -3.68 -13.26
C ILE A 165 -12.98 -3.85 -12.54
N ALA A 166 -11.93 -3.21 -13.04
CA ALA A 166 -10.61 -3.22 -12.42
C ALA A 166 -10.26 -1.85 -11.88
N ALA A 167 -9.76 -1.82 -10.65
CA ALA A 167 -9.02 -0.68 -10.11
C ALA A 167 -7.55 -1.09 -9.97
N TYR A 168 -6.64 -0.39 -10.66
CA TYR A 168 -5.19 -0.67 -10.64
C TYR A 168 -4.34 0.61 -10.69
N GLU A 169 -3.05 0.51 -10.37
CA GLU A 169 -2.09 1.64 -10.53
C GLU A 169 -1.33 1.51 -11.87
N ASP A 170 -1.20 2.62 -12.58
CA ASP A 170 -0.39 2.70 -13.80
C ASP A 170 1.10 2.92 -13.53
N ALA A 171 1.89 3.01 -14.60
CA ALA A 171 3.34 3.20 -14.53
C ALA A 171 3.79 4.49 -13.82
N ASN A 172 2.91 5.49 -13.76
CA ASN A 172 3.17 6.76 -13.10
C ASN A 172 2.62 6.79 -11.67
N LEU A 173 2.20 5.63 -11.14
CA LEU A 173 1.50 5.48 -9.87
C LEU A 173 0.14 6.17 -9.85
N ASN A 174 -0.48 6.51 -10.99
CA ASN A 174 -1.85 7.00 -10.96
C ASN A 174 -2.80 5.82 -10.78
N GLY A 175 -3.78 5.96 -9.91
CA GLY A 175 -4.88 5.00 -9.86
C GLY A 175 -5.71 5.07 -11.15
N ARG A 176 -6.25 3.93 -11.54
CA ARG A 176 -7.06 3.74 -12.73
C ARG A 176 -8.29 2.94 -12.34
N VAL A 177 -9.45 3.33 -12.87
CA VAL A 177 -10.68 2.54 -12.80
C VAL A 177 -11.13 2.30 -14.22
N THR A 178 -11.20 1.04 -14.60
CA THR A 178 -11.52 0.62 -15.96
C THR A 178 -12.62 -0.42 -15.92
N VAL A 179 -13.63 -0.22 -16.76
CA VAL A 179 -14.74 -1.16 -16.98
C VAL A 179 -14.53 -1.81 -18.33
N PHE A 180 -14.52 -3.14 -18.37
CA PHE A 180 -14.32 -3.95 -19.55
C PHE A 180 -15.58 -4.78 -19.86
N SER A 181 -15.82 -5.06 -21.13
CA SER A 181 -16.72 -6.17 -21.49
C SER A 181 -16.06 -7.52 -21.18
N LYS A 182 -16.82 -8.62 -21.18
CA LYS A 182 -16.25 -9.98 -21.03
C LYS A 182 -15.23 -10.34 -22.11
N GLU A 183 -15.30 -9.70 -23.26
CA GLU A 183 -14.34 -9.87 -24.36
C GLU A 183 -13.09 -8.99 -24.22
N GLY A 184 -12.95 -8.26 -23.10
CA GLY A 184 -11.79 -7.43 -22.79
C GLY A 184 -11.80 -6.04 -23.45
N LEU A 185 -12.94 -5.60 -24.01
CA LEU A 185 -13.06 -4.25 -24.59
C LEU A 185 -13.26 -3.20 -23.50
N ILE A 186 -12.47 -2.12 -23.50
CA ILE A 186 -12.69 -0.99 -22.59
C ILE A 186 -14.03 -0.32 -22.93
N LEU A 187 -14.94 -0.34 -21.96
CA LEU A 187 -16.22 0.36 -22.01
C LEU A 187 -16.12 1.76 -21.38
N ALA A 188 -15.35 1.88 -20.29
CA ALA A 188 -15.05 3.16 -19.65
C ALA A 188 -13.71 3.09 -18.92
N ASP A 189 -13.04 4.23 -18.81
CA ASP A 189 -11.74 4.35 -18.15
C ASP A 189 -11.59 5.73 -17.52
N GLN A 190 -11.10 5.77 -16.28
CA GLN A 190 -10.93 7.00 -15.52
C GLN A 190 -9.62 6.94 -14.72
N THR A 191 -8.89 8.06 -14.73
CA THR A 191 -7.70 8.23 -13.88
C THR A 191 -8.10 8.84 -12.55
N THR A 192 -7.49 8.36 -11.48
CA THR A 192 -7.66 8.76 -10.08
C THR A 192 -6.30 9.05 -9.45
N ASP A 193 -6.28 9.49 -8.19
CA ASP A 193 -5.03 9.56 -7.44
C ASP A 193 -4.49 8.14 -7.13
N TYR A 194 -3.21 8.03 -6.75
CA TYR A 194 -2.56 6.77 -6.38
C TYR A 194 -3.33 6.07 -5.25
N PHE A 195 -3.25 4.74 -5.11
CA PHE A 195 -4.04 3.99 -4.12
C PHE A 195 -3.33 3.80 -2.78
N GLY A 196 -2.01 3.95 -2.74
CA GLY A 196 -1.24 3.93 -1.49
C GLY A 196 -1.06 2.51 -0.93
N GLY A 197 -0.91 1.52 -1.80
CA GLY A 197 -0.64 0.13 -1.44
C GLY A 197 -1.87 -0.71 -1.10
N ARG A 198 -3.09 -0.14 -1.18
CA ARG A 198 -4.35 -0.87 -1.02
C ARG A 198 -5.49 -0.21 -1.77
N CYS A 199 -6.29 -1.01 -2.46
CA CYS A 199 -7.58 -0.62 -3.02
C CYS A 199 -8.60 -1.74 -2.76
N ARG A 200 -9.74 -1.39 -2.16
CA ARG A 200 -10.90 -2.27 -2.02
C ARG A 200 -12.05 -1.65 -2.80
N MET A 201 -12.75 -2.49 -3.56
CA MET A 201 -13.88 -2.04 -4.36
C MET A 201 -15.19 -2.57 -3.80
N HIS A 202 -16.16 -1.69 -3.72
CA HIS A 202 -17.54 -2.00 -3.37
C HIS A 202 -18.45 -1.52 -4.50
N LEU A 203 -19.48 -2.31 -4.79
CA LEU A 203 -20.43 -2.01 -5.86
C LEU A 203 -21.83 -1.87 -5.26
N MET A 204 -22.55 -0.83 -5.67
CA MET A 204 -23.94 -0.61 -5.27
C MET A 204 -24.76 -0.25 -6.50
N VAL A 205 -25.81 -1.01 -6.81
CA VAL A 205 -26.68 -0.75 -7.97
C VAL A 205 -28.09 -0.39 -7.56
N GLY A 206 -28.76 0.40 -8.39
CA GLY A 206 -30.09 0.91 -8.11
C GLY A 206 -30.11 1.84 -6.89
N TYR A 207 -28.99 2.50 -6.58
CA TYR A 207 -28.88 3.35 -5.41
C TYR A 207 -29.66 4.66 -5.57
N GLY A 208 -30.36 5.05 -4.51
CA GLY A 208 -31.04 6.33 -4.42
C GLY A 208 -32.19 6.53 -5.43
N PRO A 209 -32.75 7.75 -5.49
CA PRO A 209 -33.88 8.06 -6.37
C PRO A 209 -33.56 7.94 -7.86
N GLU A 210 -32.30 8.15 -8.23
CA GLU A 210 -31.81 8.13 -9.61
C GLU A 210 -31.39 6.73 -10.07
N LYS A 211 -31.46 5.72 -9.18
CA LYS A 211 -31.10 4.32 -9.43
C LYS A 211 -29.68 4.17 -9.99
N GLU A 212 -28.73 4.81 -9.34
CA GLU A 212 -27.34 4.86 -9.78
C GLU A 212 -26.62 3.53 -9.55
N SER A 213 -25.62 3.30 -10.39
CA SER A 213 -24.66 2.21 -10.25
C SER A 213 -23.32 2.80 -9.83
N LEU A 214 -22.96 2.56 -8.57
CA LEU A 214 -21.81 3.15 -7.91
C LEU A 214 -20.66 2.15 -7.82
N ILE A 215 -19.48 2.59 -8.25
CA ILE A 215 -18.19 1.96 -7.97
C ILE A 215 -17.52 2.78 -6.87
N ILE A 216 -17.31 2.17 -5.72
CA ILE A 216 -16.77 2.83 -4.52
C ILE A 216 -15.41 2.22 -4.24
N LEU A 217 -14.37 3.04 -4.28
CA LEU A 217 -13.02 2.64 -3.94
C LEU A 217 -12.63 3.15 -2.56
N ASP A 218 -12.38 2.19 -1.66
CA ASP A 218 -11.73 2.42 -0.38
C ASP A 218 -10.21 2.19 -0.55
N THR A 219 -9.49 3.29 -0.66
CA THR A 219 -8.03 3.31 -0.89
C THR A 219 -7.29 3.71 0.38
N ASN A 220 -6.00 3.37 0.44
CA ASN A 220 -5.14 3.84 1.52
C ASN A 220 -4.67 5.30 1.31
N ASN A 221 -4.77 5.83 0.09
CA ASN A 221 -4.44 7.22 -0.17
C ASN A 221 -5.48 8.13 0.49
N PRO A 222 -5.08 8.92 1.49
CA PRO A 222 -6.02 9.70 2.27
C PRO A 222 -6.62 10.89 1.51
N LYS A 223 -5.96 11.35 0.43
CA LYS A 223 -6.30 12.64 -0.17
C LYS A 223 -7.69 12.64 -0.82
N GLU A 224 -8.04 11.56 -1.51
CA GLU A 224 -9.25 11.47 -2.32
C GLU A 224 -9.69 9.99 -2.35
N CYS A 225 -10.65 9.59 -1.52
CA CYS A 225 -11.41 8.36 -1.80
C CYS A 225 -12.13 8.53 -3.13
N GLU A 226 -12.45 7.46 -3.85
CA GLU A 226 -13.11 7.60 -5.15
C GLU A 226 -14.49 6.95 -5.14
N VAL A 227 -15.48 7.66 -5.67
CA VAL A 227 -16.84 7.15 -5.88
C VAL A 227 -17.25 7.54 -7.29
N PHE A 228 -17.49 6.56 -8.15
CA PHE A 228 -17.95 6.77 -9.52
C PHE A 228 -19.38 6.29 -9.69
N SER A 229 -20.21 7.08 -10.38
CA SER A 229 -21.42 6.57 -11.01
C SER A 229 -21.07 6.11 -12.43
N TYR A 230 -21.46 4.89 -12.78
CA TYR A 230 -21.35 4.38 -14.15
C TYR A 230 -22.66 4.63 -14.89
N ALA A 231 -22.59 5.39 -15.98
CA ALA A 231 -23.75 5.64 -16.84
C ALA A 231 -23.32 5.91 -18.29
N ASN A 232 -23.99 5.28 -19.24
CA ASN A 232 -23.77 5.48 -20.69
C ASN A 232 -22.30 5.33 -21.12
N GLY A 233 -21.61 4.28 -20.63
CA GLY A 233 -20.21 4.04 -20.94
C GLY A 233 -19.25 5.09 -20.38
N LYS A 234 -19.62 5.75 -19.27
CA LYS A 234 -18.80 6.77 -18.62
C LYS A 234 -18.77 6.56 -17.11
N LEU A 235 -17.61 6.83 -16.54
CA LEU A 235 -17.41 6.95 -15.09
C LEU A 235 -17.47 8.43 -14.72
N ILE A 236 -18.39 8.79 -13.84
CA ILE A 236 -18.60 10.16 -13.38
C ILE A 236 -18.29 10.22 -11.89
N SER A 237 -17.34 11.05 -11.47
CA SER A 237 -17.03 11.19 -10.04
C SER A 237 -18.23 11.78 -9.28
N MET A 238 -18.62 11.10 -8.22
CA MET A 238 -19.73 11.46 -7.33
C MET A 238 -19.26 12.14 -6.05
N LEU A 239 -17.94 12.28 -5.86
CA LEU A 239 -17.41 13.06 -4.75
C LEU A 239 -17.91 14.50 -4.85
N PRO A 240 -18.15 15.18 -3.72
CA PRO A 240 -18.36 16.62 -3.76
C PRO A 240 -17.12 17.27 -4.40
N PRO A 241 -17.29 18.36 -5.18
CA PRO A 241 -16.14 19.16 -5.62
C PRO A 241 -15.28 19.44 -4.40
N ALA A 242 -13.99 19.06 -4.46
CA ALA A 242 -13.11 19.03 -3.29
C ALA A 242 -13.42 20.23 -2.39
N PRO A 243 -14.02 20.03 -1.19
CA PRO A 243 -14.31 21.16 -0.32
C PRO A 243 -12.98 21.89 -0.10
N ALA A 244 -13.02 23.23 -0.09
CA ALA A 244 -11.85 24.05 0.17
C ALA A 244 -11.09 23.44 1.34
N ASN A 245 -9.78 23.22 1.16
CA ASN A 245 -8.97 22.53 2.15
C ASN A 245 -9.22 23.21 3.50
N THR A 246 -9.90 22.52 4.43
CA THR A 246 -10.42 23.18 5.64
C THR A 246 -9.29 23.77 6.50
N GLY A 247 -8.06 23.29 6.33
CA GLY A 247 -6.86 23.90 6.91
C GLY A 247 -6.60 25.35 6.46
N GLU A 248 -7.08 25.78 5.29
CA GLU A 248 -6.95 27.15 4.79
C GLU A 248 -7.75 28.17 5.61
N HIS A 249 -8.81 27.72 6.29
CA HIS A 249 -9.65 28.55 7.16
C HIS A 249 -9.38 28.30 8.65
N ALA A 250 -8.42 27.43 8.97
CA ALA A 250 -8.03 27.15 10.34
C ALA A 250 -7.09 28.23 10.88
N ILE A 251 -7.29 28.63 12.13
CA ILE A 251 -6.35 29.47 12.87
C ILE A 251 -5.68 28.58 13.92
N VAL A 252 -4.35 28.57 13.92
CA VAL A 252 -3.53 27.81 14.86
C VAL A 252 -2.71 28.79 15.69
N GLU A 253 -2.97 28.83 16.99
CA GLU A 253 -2.23 29.67 17.95
C GLU A 253 -1.44 28.75 18.89
N SER A 254 -0.15 29.01 19.06
CA SER A 254 0.71 28.20 19.91
C SER A 254 0.98 28.87 21.27
N ALA A 255 1.18 28.04 22.28
CA ALA A 255 1.68 28.42 23.60
C ALA A 255 2.62 27.33 24.12
N GLN A 256 3.29 27.57 25.25
CA GLN A 256 4.42 26.75 25.72
C GLN A 256 4.17 25.24 25.78
N ASP A 257 2.96 24.81 26.14
CA ASP A 257 2.59 23.41 26.36
C ASP A 257 1.36 22.96 25.55
N ARG A 258 0.88 23.80 24.62
CA ARG A 258 -0.41 23.60 23.96
C ARG A 258 -0.50 24.34 22.63
N VAL A 259 -1.45 23.92 21.82
CA VAL A 259 -1.89 24.61 20.61
C VAL A 259 -3.40 24.81 20.66
N ILE A 260 -3.86 25.98 20.25
CA ILE A 260 -5.28 26.29 20.11
C ILE A 260 -5.63 26.23 18.63
N LEU A 261 -6.51 25.30 18.27
CA LEU A 261 -7.05 25.16 16.92
C LEU A 261 -8.43 25.81 16.85
N LYS A 262 -8.65 26.70 15.89
CA LYS A 262 -9.95 27.36 15.68
C LYS A 262 -10.41 27.18 14.23
N PHE A 263 -11.69 26.84 14.06
CA PHE A 263 -12.42 26.99 12.79
C PHE A 263 -13.57 27.96 13.03
N PRO A 264 -13.36 29.28 12.83
CA PRO A 264 -14.35 30.30 13.17
C PRO A 264 -15.71 30.09 12.51
N ASP A 265 -15.70 29.75 11.22
CA ASP A 265 -16.92 29.55 10.42
C ASP A 265 -17.77 28.35 10.89
N GLN A 266 -17.17 27.44 11.65
CA GLN A 266 -17.82 26.25 12.19
C GLN A 266 -18.07 26.36 13.71
N GLY A 267 -17.66 27.47 14.34
CA GLY A 267 -17.75 27.66 15.79
C GLY A 267 -16.89 26.69 16.61
N ILE A 268 -15.82 26.13 16.02
CA ILE A 268 -14.95 25.14 16.67
C ILE A 268 -13.75 25.83 17.29
N ILE A 269 -13.48 25.54 18.57
CA ILE A 269 -12.27 25.96 19.29
C ILE A 269 -11.80 24.78 20.14
N TYR A 270 -10.59 24.29 19.88
CA TYR A 270 -9.96 23.21 20.64
C TYR A 270 -8.67 23.71 21.31
N ASP A 271 -8.61 23.57 22.63
CA ASP A 271 -7.39 23.70 23.44
C ASP A 271 -6.70 22.33 23.45
N CYS A 272 -5.55 22.23 22.78
CA CYS A 272 -4.86 20.98 22.48
C CYS A 272 -3.53 20.92 23.25
N PRO A 273 -3.49 20.30 24.44
CA PRO A 273 -2.23 20.01 25.13
C PRO A 273 -1.28 19.21 24.26
N LEU A 274 0.02 19.52 24.33
CA LEU A 274 1.07 18.81 23.60
C LEU A 274 1.78 17.79 24.50
N PRO A 275 2.14 16.60 23.98
CA PRO A 275 2.90 15.62 24.75
C PRO A 275 4.31 16.15 25.09
N GLN A 276 4.82 15.80 26.28
CA GLN A 276 6.07 16.35 26.79
C GLN A 276 7.28 16.07 25.88
N HIS A 277 7.34 14.87 25.28
CA HIS A 277 8.45 14.49 24.41
C HIS A 277 8.49 15.31 23.11
N LEU A 278 7.33 15.80 22.63
CA LEU A 278 7.26 16.75 21.51
C LEU A 278 7.80 18.11 21.93
N ILE A 279 7.33 18.63 23.07
CA ILE A 279 7.80 19.92 23.61
C ILE A 279 9.32 19.90 23.80
N GLN A 280 9.85 18.79 24.33
CA GLN A 280 11.30 18.59 24.55
C GLN A 280 12.11 18.47 23.25
N SER A 281 11.48 18.22 22.11
CA SER A 281 12.20 18.23 20.82
C SER A 281 12.58 19.64 20.39
N TYR A 282 11.82 20.65 20.82
CA TYR A 282 12.01 22.06 20.51
C TYR A 282 13.00 22.74 21.48
N PRO A 283 13.66 23.83 21.04
CA PRO A 283 14.46 24.67 21.93
C PRO A 283 13.66 25.13 23.15
N GLU A 284 14.32 25.20 24.31
CA GLU A 284 13.67 25.55 25.57
C GLU A 284 12.92 26.89 25.48
N GLY A 285 11.63 26.88 25.81
CA GLY A 285 10.76 28.06 25.77
C GLY A 285 10.23 28.43 24.37
N SER A 286 10.58 27.69 23.32
CA SER A 286 10.04 27.91 21.99
C SER A 286 8.54 27.58 21.93
N THR A 287 7.78 28.44 21.26
CA THR A 287 6.36 28.23 20.92
C THR A 287 6.15 28.14 19.41
N ASP A 288 7.22 28.16 18.61
CA ASP A 288 7.15 28.20 17.16
C ASP A 288 7.00 26.79 16.57
N PHE A 289 5.92 26.13 16.95
CA PHE A 289 5.58 24.80 16.46
C PHE A 289 5.22 24.85 14.98
N LEU A 290 5.95 24.08 14.17
CA LEU A 290 5.63 23.90 12.76
C LEU A 290 4.54 22.83 12.64
N TYR A 291 3.51 23.13 11.85
CA TYR A 291 2.33 22.28 11.76
C TYR A 291 1.90 22.05 10.31
N GLN A 292 1.12 20.98 10.11
CA GLN A 292 0.45 20.67 8.85
C GLN A 292 -0.95 20.13 9.13
N PHE A 293 -1.78 20.08 8.09
CA PHE A 293 -3.05 19.38 8.13
C PHE A 293 -3.00 18.13 7.25
N ASP A 294 -3.35 16.98 7.82
CA ASP A 294 -3.60 15.74 7.07
C ASP A 294 -5.11 15.58 6.89
N ARG A 295 -5.56 15.45 5.65
CA ARG A 295 -6.97 15.25 5.31
C ARG A 295 -7.14 13.83 4.80
N ARG A 296 -8.05 13.08 5.42
CA ARG A 296 -8.42 11.72 5.04
C ARG A 296 -9.91 11.63 4.73
N ILE A 297 -10.27 11.08 3.58
CA ILE A 297 -11.67 10.78 3.25
C ILE A 297 -11.83 9.27 3.12
N ARG A 298 -12.85 8.69 3.75
CA ARG A 298 -13.15 7.26 3.63
C ARG A 298 -14.62 7.01 3.33
N PRO A 299 -14.94 6.10 2.40
CA PRO A 299 -16.30 5.63 2.21
C PRO A 299 -16.67 4.61 3.29
N VAL A 300 -17.91 4.67 3.76
CA VAL A 300 -18.47 3.70 4.70
C VAL A 300 -19.84 3.30 4.19
N ILE A 301 -20.04 1.99 3.95
CA ILE A 301 -21.33 1.44 3.55
C ILE A 301 -21.96 0.80 4.77
N LYS A 302 -23.13 1.28 5.18
CA LYS A 302 -23.89 0.74 6.30
C LYS A 302 -25.37 0.67 5.93
N ASP A 303 -26.00 -0.48 6.16
CA ASP A 303 -27.43 -0.70 5.90
C ASP A 303 -27.85 -0.30 4.47
N ASN A 304 -27.00 -0.62 3.47
CA ASN A 304 -27.13 -0.21 2.06
C ASN A 304 -27.19 1.31 1.81
N VAL A 305 -26.66 2.11 2.74
CA VAL A 305 -26.49 3.56 2.60
C VAL A 305 -25.00 3.88 2.52
N LEU A 306 -24.64 4.77 1.60
CA LEU A 306 -23.27 5.25 1.45
C LEU A 306 -23.05 6.51 2.28
N TYR A 307 -22.00 6.46 3.11
CA TYR A 307 -21.50 7.58 3.89
C TYR A 307 -20.07 7.93 3.48
N LEU A 308 -19.70 9.19 3.65
CA LEU A 308 -18.31 9.65 3.61
C LEU A 308 -17.92 10.20 4.98
N SER A 309 -16.81 9.71 5.52
CA SER A 309 -16.17 10.27 6.69
C SER A 309 -14.94 11.06 6.25
N GLU A 310 -14.98 12.37 6.40
CA GLU A 310 -13.86 13.27 6.19
C GLU A 310 -13.21 13.61 7.53
N ARG A 311 -11.95 13.24 7.72
CA ARG A 311 -11.14 13.58 8.90
C ARG A 311 -10.06 14.59 8.50
N THR A 312 -10.02 15.72 9.18
CA THR A 312 -8.91 16.68 9.13
C THR A 312 -8.16 16.63 10.44
N SER A 313 -6.89 16.22 10.41
CA SER A 313 -6.01 16.15 11.58
C SER A 313 -5.03 17.33 11.58
N LEU A 314 -4.96 18.05 12.69
CA LEU A 314 -3.85 18.97 12.96
C LEU A 314 -2.65 18.14 13.44
N GLN A 315 -1.52 18.32 12.76
CA GLN A 315 -0.27 17.63 13.04
C GLN A 315 0.83 18.63 13.36
N ILE A 316 1.59 18.37 14.41
CA ILE A 316 2.78 19.16 14.77
C ILE A 316 4.02 18.37 14.38
N LYS A 317 4.96 19.01 13.68
CA LYS A 317 6.25 18.40 13.31
C LYS A 317 7.22 18.41 14.48
N PHE A 318 8.22 17.54 14.46
CA PHE A 318 9.34 17.65 15.38
C PHE A 318 10.31 18.73 14.91
N TYR A 319 10.96 19.40 15.85
CA TYR A 319 12.00 20.38 15.52
C TYR A 319 13.21 19.71 14.85
N GLY A 320 13.73 20.32 13.79
CA GLY A 320 14.82 19.76 12.98
C GLY A 320 14.38 18.60 12.07
N MET A 321 13.09 18.40 11.84
CA MET A 321 12.54 17.39 10.92
C MET A 321 11.48 17.99 10.00
N GLU A 322 11.56 19.29 9.71
CA GLU A 322 10.43 20.02 9.14
C GLU A 322 10.27 19.84 7.64
N GLU A 323 11.31 19.38 6.96
CA GLU A 323 11.28 18.96 5.55
C GLU A 323 10.70 17.56 5.39
N ASP A 324 10.68 16.74 6.45
CA ASP A 324 9.99 15.47 6.46
C ASP A 324 8.48 15.70 6.68
N PHE A 325 7.68 15.24 5.73
CA PHE A 325 6.21 15.33 5.80
C PHE A 325 5.58 14.16 6.55
N SER A 326 6.35 13.10 6.84
CA SER A 326 5.86 11.85 7.41
C SER A 326 6.04 11.75 8.93
N THR A 327 6.98 12.50 9.50
CA THR A 327 7.33 12.47 10.93
C THR A 327 6.68 13.62 11.68
N CYS A 328 5.50 13.36 12.24
CA CYS A 328 4.67 14.34 12.92
C CYS A 328 3.77 13.69 13.98
N ILE A 329 3.27 14.50 14.92
CA ILE A 329 2.32 14.08 15.95
C ILE A 329 0.94 14.64 15.64
N ASP A 330 -0.07 13.79 15.58
CA ASP A 330 -1.47 14.20 15.55
C ASP A 330 -1.87 14.79 16.91
N VAL A 331 -2.42 16.00 16.95
CA VAL A 331 -2.78 16.69 18.21
C VAL A 331 -4.26 16.99 18.34
N ALA A 332 -4.98 17.08 17.22
CA ALA A 332 -6.43 17.26 17.19
C ALA A 332 -7.00 16.78 15.86
N GLN A 333 -8.29 16.41 15.87
CA GLN A 333 -9.03 16.07 14.66
C GLN A 333 -10.39 16.74 14.62
N VAL A 334 -10.86 17.01 13.41
CA VAL A 334 -12.26 17.30 13.10
C VAL A 334 -12.73 16.21 12.14
N VAL A 335 -13.81 15.53 12.48
CA VAL A 335 -14.42 14.48 11.65
C VAL A 335 -15.79 14.97 11.19
N ARG A 336 -16.04 14.96 9.88
CA ARG A 336 -17.31 15.32 9.27
C ARG A 336 -17.89 14.10 8.59
N GLU A 337 -19.15 13.82 8.89
CA GLU A 337 -19.88 12.72 8.27
C GLU A 337 -20.90 13.27 7.29
N TYR A 338 -20.91 12.70 6.09
CA TYR A 338 -21.86 13.00 5.03
C TYR A 338 -22.57 11.72 4.60
N GLN A 339 -23.85 11.84 4.28
CA GLN A 339 -24.64 10.76 3.67
C GLN A 339 -24.90 11.07 2.20
N TYR A 340 -24.73 10.07 1.35
CA TYR A 340 -25.02 10.21 -0.07
C TYR A 340 -26.53 10.13 -0.33
N ALA A 341 -27.10 11.16 -0.94
CA ALA A 341 -28.52 11.23 -1.29
C ALA A 341 -28.82 10.77 -2.73
N GLY A 342 -27.78 10.51 -3.53
CA GLY A 342 -27.86 10.23 -4.96
C GLY A 342 -27.70 11.47 -5.84
N GLY A 343 -27.38 11.27 -7.12
CA GLY A 343 -27.22 12.32 -8.13
C GLY A 343 -26.08 13.29 -7.81
N GLY A 344 -25.01 12.79 -7.18
CA GLY A 344 -23.86 13.58 -6.74
C GLY A 344 -24.11 14.45 -5.48
N LYS A 345 -25.26 14.30 -4.80
CA LYS A 345 -25.62 15.13 -3.64
C LYS A 345 -25.22 14.46 -2.32
N TRP A 346 -24.56 15.24 -1.47
CA TRP A 346 -24.15 14.85 -0.13
C TRP A 346 -24.85 15.70 0.93
N GLN A 347 -25.42 15.04 1.93
CA GLN A 347 -26.01 15.69 3.09
C GLN A 347 -25.04 15.61 4.28
N HIS A 348 -24.64 16.75 4.82
CA HIS A 348 -23.90 16.80 6.08
C HIS A 348 -24.77 16.30 7.24
N LEU A 349 -24.24 15.36 8.03
CA LEU A 349 -24.93 14.76 9.17
C LEU A 349 -24.38 15.25 10.50
N SER A 350 -23.06 15.24 10.64
CA SER A 350 -22.42 15.50 11.93
C SER A 350 -21.02 16.10 11.75
N THR A 351 -20.59 16.88 12.74
CA THR A 351 -19.21 17.30 12.92
C THR A 351 -18.80 16.93 14.34
N THR A 352 -17.78 16.08 14.46
CA THR A 352 -17.24 15.57 15.72
C THR A 352 -15.72 15.73 15.75
N GLY A 353 -15.08 15.18 16.78
CA GLY A 353 -13.63 15.27 16.99
C GLY A 353 -13.27 16.07 18.25
N GLY A 354 -12.04 16.56 18.29
CA GLY A 354 -11.50 17.24 19.47
C GLY A 354 -9.98 17.13 19.58
N PRO A 355 -9.41 17.67 20.68
CA PRO A 355 -8.01 17.44 21.02
C PRO A 355 -7.78 15.95 21.29
N LYS A 356 -6.64 15.43 20.83
CA LYS A 356 -6.24 14.03 21.03
C LYS A 356 -5.83 13.78 22.47
N TYR A 357 -5.08 14.71 23.06
CA TYR A 357 -4.58 14.63 24.42
C TYR A 357 -5.50 15.39 25.38
N GLY A 358 -5.77 14.80 26.54
CA GLY A 358 -6.45 15.47 27.64
C GLY A 358 -5.49 16.33 28.47
N LYS A 359 -6.04 17.23 29.29
CA LYS A 359 -5.25 18.14 30.17
C LYS A 359 -4.35 17.41 31.18
N ASN A 360 -4.64 16.14 31.47
CA ASN A 360 -3.92 15.32 32.46
C ASN A 360 -3.17 14.12 31.83
N SER A 361 -3.23 13.90 30.51
CA SER A 361 -2.75 12.66 29.86
C SER A 361 -1.29 12.74 29.38
N LEU A 362 -0.46 13.57 30.01
CA LEU A 362 0.90 13.83 29.53
C LEU A 362 1.89 12.83 30.16
N ALA A 363 1.89 11.60 29.64
CA ALA A 363 2.91 10.60 29.93
C ALA A 363 3.94 10.49 28.79
N GLN A 364 5.14 10.05 29.16
CA GLN A 364 6.38 10.05 28.37
C GLN A 364 6.25 9.24 27.07
N GLY A 365 6.97 9.67 26.03
CA GLY A 365 7.11 8.91 24.78
C GLY A 365 7.86 7.59 24.99
N LEU A 366 8.16 6.90 23.89
CA LEU A 366 8.94 5.66 23.94
C LEU A 366 10.40 5.93 24.29
N HIS A 367 11.01 4.99 24.99
CA HIS A 367 12.43 5.00 25.33
C HIS A 367 13.19 3.97 24.47
N ALA A 368 14.53 4.04 24.46
CA ALA A 368 15.37 3.14 23.65
C ALA A 368 15.05 1.65 23.84
N ASN A 369 14.75 1.24 25.09
CA ASN A 369 14.45 -0.15 25.44
C ASN A 369 13.11 -0.66 24.90
N ASP A 370 12.25 0.24 24.39
CA ASP A 370 10.97 -0.11 23.76
C ASP A 370 11.14 -0.63 22.33
N PHE A 371 12.26 -0.33 21.69
CA PHE A 371 12.59 -0.72 20.32
C PHE A 371 13.25 -2.10 20.28
N ARG A 372 12.55 -3.10 20.82
CA ARG A 372 13.00 -4.49 20.92
C ARG A 372 11.85 -5.48 20.86
N VAL A 373 12.11 -6.60 20.20
CA VAL A 373 11.25 -7.79 20.16
C VAL A 373 12.06 -8.98 20.65
N GLY A 374 11.61 -9.62 21.74
CA GLY A 374 12.41 -10.65 22.43
C GLY A 374 13.83 -10.15 22.76
N ASP A 375 14.84 -10.84 22.24
CA ASP A 375 16.26 -10.52 22.45
C ASP A 375 16.90 -9.63 21.36
N VAL A 376 16.11 -9.20 20.37
CA VAL A 376 16.54 -8.39 19.23
C VAL A 376 16.18 -6.93 19.48
N ALA A 377 17.19 -6.07 19.62
CA ALA A 377 17.02 -4.63 19.77
C ALA A 377 17.43 -3.90 18.49
N LEU A 378 16.68 -2.85 18.14
CA LEU A 378 16.99 -1.99 17.01
C LEU A 378 18.36 -1.33 17.20
N LEU A 379 19.08 -1.10 16.11
CA LEU A 379 20.44 -0.53 16.06
C LEU A 379 21.51 -1.38 16.77
N SER A 380 21.20 -2.62 17.13
CA SER A 380 22.20 -3.54 17.66
C SER A 380 23.10 -4.07 16.54
N PRO A 381 24.41 -4.24 16.79
CA PRO A 381 25.30 -4.90 15.83
C PRO A 381 24.82 -6.32 15.51
N ILE A 382 24.76 -6.66 14.23
CA ILE A 382 24.24 -7.97 13.81
C ILE A 382 25.08 -9.12 14.37
N ARG A 383 26.37 -8.92 14.59
CA ARG A 383 27.28 -9.91 15.21
C ARG A 383 26.87 -10.29 16.64
N VAL A 384 26.12 -9.43 17.34
CA VAL A 384 25.58 -9.69 18.68
C VAL A 384 24.20 -10.35 18.60
N VAL A 385 23.41 -10.01 17.58
CA VAL A 385 22.03 -10.46 17.41
C VAL A 385 21.94 -11.83 16.75
N ALA A 386 22.75 -12.07 15.71
CA ALA A 386 22.68 -13.28 14.88
C ALA A 386 22.73 -14.60 15.67
N PRO A 387 23.60 -14.77 16.69
CA PRO A 387 23.61 -16.00 17.48
C PRO A 387 22.31 -16.25 18.26
N LYS A 388 21.59 -15.18 18.65
CA LYS A 388 20.36 -15.28 19.44
C LYS A 388 19.16 -15.70 18.60
N ILE A 389 19.17 -15.33 17.32
CA ILE A 389 18.11 -15.65 16.37
C ILE A 389 18.49 -16.79 15.43
N GLY A 390 19.58 -17.51 15.71
CA GLY A 390 20.01 -18.65 14.89
C GLY A 390 20.47 -18.30 13.47
N MET A 391 20.77 -17.03 13.21
CA MET A 391 21.19 -16.56 11.89
C MET A 391 22.66 -16.91 11.64
N ASN A 392 22.92 -17.62 10.54
CA ASN A 392 24.29 -17.96 10.13
C ASN A 392 24.89 -16.85 9.26
N LEU A 393 25.78 -16.05 9.85
CA LEU A 393 26.43 -14.93 9.15
C LEU A 393 27.38 -15.37 8.03
N ASP A 394 27.89 -16.60 8.06
CA ASP A 394 28.82 -17.11 7.05
C ASP A 394 28.16 -17.31 5.67
N GLN A 395 26.83 -17.24 5.60
CA GLN A 395 26.06 -17.30 4.35
C GLN A 395 26.02 -15.96 3.61
N TYR A 396 26.46 -14.87 4.24
CA TYR A 396 26.38 -13.52 3.71
C TYR A 396 27.79 -12.95 3.54
N SER A 397 28.02 -12.28 2.41
CA SER A 397 29.24 -11.52 2.20
C SER A 397 29.23 -10.22 3.01
N GLU A 398 30.39 -9.59 3.18
CA GLU A 398 30.47 -8.25 3.77
C GLU A 398 29.65 -7.23 2.97
N TYR A 399 29.60 -7.38 1.64
CA TYR A 399 28.78 -6.53 0.79
C TYR A 399 27.30 -6.70 1.09
N ASP A 400 26.81 -7.92 1.30
CA ASP A 400 25.39 -8.16 1.63
C ASP A 400 25.03 -7.48 2.96
N LEU A 401 25.89 -7.61 3.99
CA LEU A 401 25.68 -6.98 5.30
C LEU A 401 25.70 -5.45 5.26
N LEU A 402 26.41 -4.87 4.29
CA LEU A 402 26.41 -3.43 4.02
C LEU A 402 25.18 -3.01 3.22
N ALA A 403 24.91 -3.70 2.11
CA ALA A 403 23.87 -3.37 1.13
C ALA A 403 22.45 -3.60 1.66
N GLY A 404 22.27 -4.57 2.53
CA GLY A 404 20.99 -4.90 3.14
C GLY A 404 20.66 -6.38 3.04
N ILE A 405 20.25 -6.98 4.16
CA ILE A 405 19.72 -8.35 4.20
C ILE A 405 18.46 -8.41 5.04
N LEU A 406 17.60 -9.37 4.73
CA LEU A 406 16.40 -9.67 5.48
C LEU A 406 16.43 -11.12 5.96
N TYR A 407 16.41 -11.31 7.28
CA TYR A 407 16.37 -12.61 7.93
C TYR A 407 14.99 -12.87 8.53
N ARG A 408 14.42 -14.05 8.28
CA ARG A 408 13.10 -14.44 8.78
C ARG A 408 13.15 -15.80 9.47
N GLN A 409 12.79 -15.84 10.74
CA GLN A 409 12.64 -17.10 11.46
C GLN A 409 11.66 -16.97 12.63
N GLY A 410 10.81 -17.98 12.84
CA GLY A 410 9.97 -18.07 14.03
C GLY A 410 8.96 -16.93 14.20
N GLY A 411 8.52 -16.31 13.09
CA GLY A 411 7.59 -15.17 13.13
C GLY A 411 8.25 -13.80 13.35
N ILE A 412 9.57 -13.77 13.57
CA ILE A 412 10.38 -12.55 13.62
C ILE A 412 11.03 -12.33 12.26
N CYS A 413 10.98 -11.09 11.78
CA CYS A 413 11.77 -10.60 10.66
C CYS A 413 12.80 -9.60 11.18
N VAL A 414 14.04 -9.69 10.71
CA VAL A 414 15.14 -8.79 11.06
C VAL A 414 15.78 -8.29 9.78
N GLY A 415 15.72 -6.98 9.56
CA GLY A 415 16.46 -6.31 8.49
C GLY A 415 17.78 -5.76 9.03
N VAL A 416 18.84 -5.96 8.26
CA VAL A 416 20.20 -5.54 8.62
C VAL A 416 20.76 -4.70 7.49
N THR A 417 21.29 -3.53 7.82
CA THR A 417 22.00 -2.62 6.89
C THR A 417 23.17 -2.00 7.63
N ASN A 418 24.30 -1.76 6.96
CA ASN A 418 25.52 -1.25 7.61
C ASN A 418 25.96 -2.06 8.85
N GLU A 419 25.83 -3.40 8.80
CA GLU A 419 26.06 -4.31 9.93
C GLU A 419 25.20 -4.08 11.20
N LEU A 420 24.16 -3.24 11.12
CA LEU A 420 23.24 -2.95 12.23
C LEU A 420 21.85 -3.46 11.92
N VAL A 421 21.11 -3.87 12.97
CA VAL A 421 19.68 -4.16 12.86
C VAL A 421 18.92 -2.85 12.63
N SER A 422 18.44 -2.63 11.41
CA SER A 422 17.70 -1.43 11.00
C SER A 422 16.19 -1.65 10.92
N TYR A 423 15.74 -2.91 10.94
CA TYR A 423 14.33 -3.29 10.94
C TYR A 423 14.06 -4.51 11.80
N ILE A 424 12.95 -4.50 12.52
CA ILE A 424 12.44 -5.66 13.26
C ILE A 424 10.94 -5.73 13.01
N SER A 425 10.40 -6.90 12.67
CA SER A 425 8.95 -7.11 12.74
C SER A 425 8.58 -8.42 13.42
N LEU A 426 7.41 -8.39 14.05
CA LEU A 426 6.68 -9.54 14.55
C LEU A 426 5.41 -9.68 13.70
N GLU A 427 5.27 -10.81 13.02
CA GLU A 427 4.23 -11.02 11.98
C GLU A 427 3.38 -12.26 12.19
N LYS A 428 3.74 -13.11 13.17
CA LYS A 428 3.00 -14.33 13.49
C LYS A 428 2.80 -14.45 15.00
N ASP A 429 1.77 -15.19 15.35
CA ASP A 429 1.50 -15.59 16.73
C ASP A 429 2.62 -16.48 17.29
N GLY A 430 2.87 -16.35 18.58
CA GLY A 430 3.95 -17.03 19.28
C GLY A 430 4.20 -16.47 20.68
N GLU A 431 5.22 -17.02 21.35
CA GLU A 431 5.61 -16.57 22.69
C GLU A 431 6.42 -15.27 22.68
N VAL A 432 6.83 -14.80 21.50
CA VAL A 432 7.64 -13.61 21.34
C VAL A 432 6.78 -12.37 21.55
N GLU A 433 7.26 -11.47 22.39
CA GLU A 433 6.59 -10.22 22.72
C GLU A 433 7.54 -9.02 22.60
N THR A 434 6.95 -7.82 22.56
CA THR A 434 7.69 -6.58 22.71
C THR A 434 8.20 -6.41 24.15
N SER A 435 9.09 -5.44 24.37
CA SER A 435 9.61 -5.12 25.71
C SER A 435 8.55 -4.85 26.80
N ARG A 436 7.35 -4.38 26.40
CA ARG A 436 6.23 -4.10 27.29
C ARG A 436 5.19 -5.24 27.33
N GLY A 437 5.42 -6.35 26.63
CA GLY A 437 4.54 -7.51 26.63
C GLY A 437 3.44 -7.50 25.58
N LEU A 438 3.54 -6.68 24.52
CA LEU A 438 2.57 -6.71 23.42
C LEU A 438 2.87 -7.87 22.47
N ARG A 439 1.82 -8.57 22.03
CA ARG A 439 1.87 -9.72 21.14
C ARG A 439 0.88 -9.55 19.99
N ILE A 440 1.05 -10.38 18.95
CA ILE A 440 0.04 -10.52 17.90
C ILE A 440 -1.27 -11.03 18.53
N PHE A 441 -2.40 -10.62 17.96
CA PHE A 441 -3.77 -10.87 18.43
C PHE A 441 -4.17 -10.24 19.77
N HIS A 442 -3.28 -9.50 20.46
CA HIS A 442 -3.73 -8.62 21.53
C HIS A 442 -4.70 -7.57 20.98
N SER A 443 -5.64 -7.12 21.81
CA SER A 443 -6.63 -6.10 21.43
C SER A 443 -6.01 -4.70 21.32
N LYS A 444 -6.67 -3.80 20.60
CA LYS A 444 -6.36 -2.36 20.59
C LYS A 444 -6.33 -1.77 22.00
N GLN A 445 -7.26 -2.17 22.86
CA GLN A 445 -7.27 -1.70 24.24
C GLN A 445 -6.02 -2.16 25.02
N GLN A 446 -5.59 -3.42 24.86
CA GLN A 446 -4.34 -3.89 25.49
C GLN A 446 -3.11 -3.12 24.95
N ALA A 447 -3.06 -2.84 23.65
CA ALA A 447 -2.00 -1.99 23.09
C ALA A 447 -2.02 -0.58 23.69
N MET A 448 -3.21 0.02 23.82
CA MET A 448 -3.41 1.32 24.45
C MET A 448 -2.99 1.32 25.93
N ASP A 449 -3.27 0.25 26.67
CA ASP A 449 -2.89 0.14 28.09
C ASP A 449 -1.36 0.05 28.27
N LEU A 450 -0.65 -0.59 27.32
CA LEU A 450 0.80 -0.77 27.37
C LEU A 450 1.60 0.43 26.86
N TYR A 451 1.09 1.10 25.83
CA TYR A 451 1.83 2.14 25.10
C TYR A 451 1.20 3.53 25.17
N GLY A 452 -0.06 3.64 25.60
CA GLY A 452 -0.81 4.89 25.58
C GLY A 452 -1.22 5.30 24.16
N LEU A 453 -1.63 6.56 24.03
CA LEU A 453 -2.02 7.14 22.75
C LEU A 453 -0.83 7.13 21.78
N PRO A 454 -1.00 6.73 20.51
CA PRO A 454 0.06 6.84 19.52
C PRO A 454 0.40 8.29 19.23
N ASP A 455 1.58 8.56 18.71
CA ASP A 455 1.94 9.92 18.26
C ASP A 455 1.20 10.25 16.97
N ARG A 456 1.19 9.32 16.01
CA ARG A 456 0.44 9.40 14.75
C ARG A 456 -0.59 8.28 14.65
N GLY A 457 -1.81 8.65 14.25
CA GLY A 457 -3.00 7.80 14.23
C GLY A 457 -3.94 8.06 15.43
N TYR A 458 -5.17 7.56 15.31
CA TYR A 458 -6.22 7.56 16.34
C TYR A 458 -6.67 6.13 16.65
N TYR A 459 -7.46 5.95 17.71
CA TYR A 459 -7.89 4.62 18.16
C TYR A 459 -8.54 3.80 17.02
N GLU A 460 -9.30 4.45 16.16
CA GLU A 460 -10.03 3.85 15.05
C GLU A 460 -9.11 3.47 13.87
N ASP A 461 -7.89 3.99 13.82
CA ASP A 461 -6.98 3.75 12.70
C ASP A 461 -6.41 2.32 12.73
N SER A 462 -6.07 1.82 11.54
CA SER A 462 -5.49 0.49 11.35
C SER A 462 -3.99 0.45 11.64
N VAL A 463 -3.32 1.60 11.74
CA VAL A 463 -1.90 1.69 12.06
C VAL A 463 -1.68 2.81 13.06
N TRP A 464 -0.95 2.49 14.13
CA TRP A 464 -0.49 3.41 15.16
C TRP A 464 1.01 3.52 15.07
N THR A 465 1.53 4.75 15.11
CA THR A 465 2.97 5.02 15.08
C THR A 465 3.37 5.84 16.31
N TYR A 466 4.46 5.41 16.93
CA TYR A 466 5.13 6.10 18.02
C TYR A 466 6.56 6.42 17.59
N TYR A 467 7.06 7.57 18.00
CA TYR A 467 8.39 8.05 17.62
C TYR A 467 9.32 8.09 18.82
N ARG A 468 10.59 7.85 18.54
CA ARG A 468 11.69 8.20 19.44
C ARG A 468 12.71 9.01 18.66
N LEU A 469 12.88 10.26 19.06
CA LEU A 469 13.94 11.10 18.51
C LEU A 469 15.29 10.74 19.12
N ARG A 470 16.33 10.76 18.30
CA ARG A 470 17.72 10.65 18.73
C ARG A 470 18.60 11.55 17.86
N ASP A 471 19.69 12.01 18.45
CA ASP A 471 20.74 12.69 17.71
C ASP A 471 21.84 11.68 17.37
N GLU A 472 22.20 11.60 16.10
CA GLU A 472 23.28 10.78 15.58
C GLU A 472 24.47 11.66 15.20
N ARG A 473 25.66 11.30 15.68
CA ARG A 473 26.89 12.04 15.38
C ARG A 473 27.65 11.30 14.29
N THR A 474 27.79 11.93 13.14
CA THR A 474 28.64 11.44 12.05
C THR A 474 29.83 12.37 11.86
N ALA A 475 30.72 12.05 10.92
CA ALA A 475 31.83 12.91 10.56
C ALA A 475 31.36 14.27 9.97
N ASP A 476 30.15 14.30 9.40
CA ASP A 476 29.58 15.44 8.69
C ASP A 476 28.72 16.34 9.58
N GLY A 477 28.39 15.90 10.80
CA GLY A 477 27.63 16.70 11.76
C GLY A 477 26.79 15.89 12.74
N ILE A 478 25.85 16.58 13.38
CA ILE A 478 24.81 15.97 14.22
C ILE A 478 23.53 15.94 13.39
N TYR A 479 23.01 14.73 13.16
CA TYR A 479 21.77 14.48 12.43
C TYR A 479 20.70 14.04 13.41
N ARG A 480 19.48 14.56 13.24
CA ARG A 480 18.34 14.11 14.04
C ARG A 480 17.64 12.98 13.32
N MET A 481 17.48 11.85 13.99
CA MET A 481 16.79 10.66 13.48
C MET A 481 15.55 10.38 14.29
N ALA A 482 14.57 9.71 13.67
CA ALA A 482 13.36 9.25 14.33
C ALA A 482 13.29 7.73 14.21
N ASP A 483 13.42 7.02 15.32
CA ASP A 483 13.08 5.59 15.31
C ASP A 483 11.54 5.48 15.37
N THR A 484 10.96 4.58 14.58
CA THR A 484 9.51 4.36 14.57
C THR A 484 9.15 3.01 15.17
N PHE A 485 8.13 3.01 16.04
CA PHE A 485 7.49 1.80 16.55
C PHE A 485 6.06 1.82 16.04
N ASN A 486 5.67 0.78 15.32
CA ASN A 486 4.39 0.74 14.62
C ASN A 486 3.59 -0.51 15.01
N ILE A 487 2.28 -0.34 15.15
CA ILE A 487 1.33 -1.41 15.41
C ILE A 487 0.26 -1.34 14.32
N GLU A 488 0.14 -2.40 13.51
CA GLU A 488 -0.96 -2.59 12.58
C GLU A 488 -2.03 -3.48 13.20
N PHE A 489 -3.29 -3.12 13.00
CA PHE A 489 -4.46 -3.81 13.48
C PHE A 489 -5.31 -4.33 12.32
N ASP A 490 -5.87 -5.52 12.50
CA ASP A 490 -7.00 -6.03 11.71
C ASP A 490 -8.25 -6.03 12.60
N GLY A 491 -9.17 -5.12 12.32
CA GLY A 491 -10.27 -4.80 13.22
C GLY A 491 -9.75 -4.31 14.58
N ASP A 492 -10.05 -5.07 15.64
CA ASP A 492 -9.64 -4.78 17.01
C ASP A 492 -8.37 -5.54 17.44
N SER A 493 -7.83 -6.42 16.60
CA SER A 493 -6.69 -7.29 16.95
C SER A 493 -5.39 -6.81 16.32
N VAL A 494 -4.30 -6.83 17.08
CA VAL A 494 -2.94 -6.57 16.57
C VAL A 494 -2.61 -7.63 15.54
N ARG A 495 -2.28 -7.18 14.33
CA ARG A 495 -1.89 -8.04 13.20
C ARG A 495 -0.38 -8.09 13.01
N LYS A 496 0.30 -6.95 13.16
CA LYS A 496 1.74 -6.83 12.93
C LYS A 496 2.31 -5.73 13.81
N ILE A 497 3.52 -5.96 14.32
CA ILE A 497 4.29 -4.95 15.02
C ILE A 497 5.61 -4.80 14.26
N TRP A 498 6.05 -3.58 13.98
CA TRP A 498 7.37 -3.37 13.40
C TRP A 498 8.05 -2.12 13.91
N MET A 499 9.36 -2.19 13.94
CA MET A 499 10.25 -1.13 14.37
C MET A 499 11.24 -0.88 13.25
N SER A 500 11.49 0.38 12.95
CA SER A 500 12.49 0.73 11.96
C SER A 500 13.26 1.96 12.38
N GLU A 501 14.53 1.97 12.03
CA GLU A 501 15.29 3.19 11.90
C GLU A 501 14.70 3.98 10.73
N TYR A 502 14.25 5.21 10.98
CA TYR A 502 13.92 6.13 9.90
C TYR A 502 15.01 7.19 9.79
N ILE A 503 15.74 7.13 8.67
CA ILE A 503 16.72 8.14 8.29
C ILE A 503 15.93 9.23 7.56
N SER A 504 15.81 10.42 8.16
CA SER A 504 15.25 11.57 7.45
C SER A 504 16.19 11.90 6.29
N ILE A 505 15.68 11.82 5.07
CA ILE A 505 16.43 12.17 3.86
C ILE A 505 16.85 13.63 3.99
N TYR A 506 18.16 13.89 3.99
CA TYR A 506 18.76 15.20 3.77
C TYR A 506 19.51 15.20 2.44
#